data_AF-A0A662XHI0-F1
#
_entry.id   AF-A0A662XHI0-F1
#
_cell.length_a   1.000
_cell.length_b   1.000
_cell.length_c   1.000
_cell.angle_alpha   90.00
_cell.angle_beta   90.00
_cell.angle_gamma   90.00
#
_symmetry.space_group_name_H-M   'P 1'
#
loop_
_entity.id
_entity.type
_entity.pdbx_description
1 polymer ?
#
loop_
_entity_poly.entity_id
_entity_poly.type
_entity_poly.pdbx_seq_one_letter_code
_entity_poly.pdbx_strand_id
1 'polypeptide(L)'
;AFSQIPSFAESHGVERGNRSICSLYRQKNPGEVECYVRGFFDFQDGGSEVLTNISLYAIANQWLSFSRQIEFAHMKKLVWRLRRNSSDCDDLVMAAAVEEHKRKMSEATLTRDTTCRVCRKTFGFLDRKTTCKSCEQAVCPRCRVKKLVCVLAPDQRTLLEKKRTFCSPCIAEVATSDARVIAQEELQVQQDDKVESMLDAGGELVALARRRTTSWMATSASYRS
;
A
#
# COMPACT_ATOMS: atom_id res chain seq x y z
N ALA A 1 -15.88 2.03 -28.30
CA ALA A 1 -15.65 2.51 -26.92
C ALA A 1 -14.24 3.09 -26.73
N PHE A 2 -13.17 2.43 -27.20
CA PHE A 2 -11.78 2.86 -26.89
C PHE A 2 -11.16 3.92 -27.83
N SER A 3 -11.84 4.33 -28.90
CA SER A 3 -11.35 5.32 -29.87
C SER A 3 -11.14 6.72 -29.30
N GLN A 4 -11.68 7.00 -28.11
CA GLN A 4 -11.49 8.27 -27.40
C GLN A 4 -10.17 8.35 -26.62
N ILE A 5 -9.44 7.23 -26.46
CA ILE A 5 -8.16 7.22 -25.76
C ILE A 5 -7.03 7.45 -26.80
N PRO A 6 -6.31 8.57 -26.73
CA PRO A 6 -5.28 8.91 -27.72
C PRO A 6 -4.17 7.86 -27.77
N SER A 7 -3.59 7.65 -28.96
CA SER A 7 -2.42 6.78 -29.13
C SER A 7 -1.16 7.47 -28.59
N PHE A 8 -0.30 6.68 -27.94
CA PHE A 8 1.00 7.13 -27.44
C PHE A 8 2.17 6.57 -28.26
N ALA A 9 1.88 5.89 -29.36
CA ALA A 9 2.91 5.25 -30.19
C ALA A 9 3.88 6.28 -30.78
N GLU A 10 3.36 7.33 -31.41
CA GLU A 10 4.20 8.35 -32.06
C GLU A 10 4.87 9.31 -31.07
N SER A 11 4.16 9.68 -30.00
CA SER A 11 4.65 10.68 -29.04
C SER A 11 5.60 10.09 -27.98
N HIS A 12 5.45 8.81 -27.63
CA HIS A 12 6.18 8.20 -26.51
C HIS A 12 6.71 6.78 -26.82
N GLY A 13 6.50 6.25 -28.04
CA GLY A 13 6.91 4.88 -28.39
C GLY A 13 6.13 3.80 -27.64
N VAL A 14 4.94 4.12 -27.11
CA VAL A 14 4.14 3.19 -26.31
C VAL A 14 3.05 2.56 -27.16
N GLU A 15 3.15 1.26 -27.38
CA GLU A 15 2.16 0.47 -28.12
C GLU A 15 0.92 0.15 -27.30
N ARG A 16 -0.24 0.11 -27.96
CA ARG A 16 -1.51 -0.27 -27.34
C ARG A 16 -1.77 -1.76 -27.55
N GLY A 17 -1.64 -2.54 -26.48
CA GLY A 17 -2.08 -3.94 -26.47
C GLY A 17 -3.58 -4.09 -26.20
N ASN A 18 -4.24 -5.03 -26.89
CA ASN A 18 -5.61 -5.43 -26.57
C ASN A 18 -5.59 -6.66 -25.68
N ARG A 19 -6.30 -6.61 -24.56
CA ARG A 19 -6.37 -7.73 -23.62
C ARG A 19 -7.73 -7.84 -22.97
N SER A 20 -8.22 -9.07 -22.87
CA SER A 20 -9.37 -9.44 -22.03
C SER A 20 -8.93 -10.49 -21.03
N ILE A 21 -9.17 -10.29 -19.73
CA ILE A 21 -8.89 -11.28 -18.68
C ILE A 21 -10.17 -11.52 -17.88
N CYS A 22 -10.47 -12.79 -17.61
CA CYS A 22 -11.44 -13.22 -16.64
C CYS A 22 -10.74 -14.04 -15.55
N SER A 23 -11.00 -13.72 -14.28
CA SER A 23 -10.53 -14.48 -13.13
C SER A 23 -11.74 -14.91 -12.29
N LEU A 24 -11.83 -16.21 -12.02
CA LEU A 24 -12.84 -16.81 -11.15
C LEU A 24 -12.14 -17.36 -9.91
N TYR A 25 -12.68 -17.01 -8.74
CA TYR A 25 -12.16 -17.44 -7.45
C TYR A 25 -13.23 -18.29 -6.77
N ARG A 26 -12.86 -19.52 -6.39
CA ARG A 26 -13.77 -20.45 -5.72
C ARG A 26 -13.13 -20.91 -4.42
N GLN A 27 -13.77 -20.64 -3.29
CA GLN A 27 -13.34 -21.20 -2.02
C GLN A 27 -13.62 -22.71 -1.99
N LYS A 28 -12.59 -23.51 -1.77
CA LYS A 28 -12.72 -24.97 -1.68
C LYS A 28 -12.79 -25.44 -0.22
N ASN A 29 -11.94 -24.86 0.63
CA ASN A 29 -11.85 -25.12 2.06
C ASN A 29 -11.64 -23.79 2.82
N PRO A 30 -11.78 -23.75 4.16
CA PRO A 30 -11.33 -22.62 4.96
C PRO A 30 -9.85 -22.33 4.69
N GLY A 31 -9.55 -21.11 4.22
CA GLY A 31 -8.18 -20.69 3.89
C GLY A 31 -7.64 -21.17 2.54
N GLU A 32 -8.43 -21.87 1.73
CA GLU A 32 -8.03 -22.36 0.40
C GLU A 32 -8.97 -21.83 -0.69
N VAL A 33 -8.41 -21.13 -1.67
CA VAL A 33 -9.13 -20.59 -2.82
C VAL A 33 -8.51 -21.14 -4.10
N GLU A 34 -9.34 -21.78 -4.90
CA GLU A 34 -9.01 -22.16 -6.26
C GLU A 34 -9.18 -20.93 -7.17
N CYS A 35 -8.16 -20.65 -7.99
CA CYS A 35 -8.16 -19.53 -8.91
C CYS A 35 -8.11 -20.05 -10.34
N TYR A 36 -9.12 -19.75 -11.14
CA TYR A 36 -9.12 -19.97 -12.58
C TYR A 36 -8.94 -18.63 -13.28
N VAL A 37 -7.88 -18.51 -14.08
CA VAL A 37 -7.61 -17.30 -14.86
C VAL A 37 -7.55 -17.69 -16.33
N ARG A 38 -8.31 -16.96 -17.15
CA ARG A 38 -8.22 -17.04 -18.61
C ARG A 38 -8.06 -15.64 -19.16
N GLY A 39 -7.21 -15.49 -20.15
CA GLY A 39 -7.02 -14.24 -20.84
C GLY A 39 -6.80 -14.44 -22.33
N PHE A 40 -7.22 -13.43 -23.08
CA PHE A 40 -6.94 -13.24 -24.49
C PHE A 40 -6.05 -12.01 -24.60
N PHE A 41 -4.97 -12.17 -25.35
CA PHE A 41 -3.97 -11.14 -25.54
C PHE A 41 -3.70 -11.05 -27.03
N ASP A 42 -3.83 -9.84 -27.55
CA ASP A 42 -3.52 -9.49 -28.93
C ASP A 42 -2.30 -8.57 -28.87
N PHE A 43 -1.15 -9.18 -29.19
CA PHE A 43 0.13 -8.50 -29.31
C PHE A 43 0.24 -8.01 -30.74
N GLN A 44 0.39 -6.71 -30.94
CA GLN A 44 0.63 -6.13 -32.26
C GLN A 44 2.10 -6.36 -32.66
N ASP A 45 2.54 -7.61 -32.71
CA ASP A 45 3.93 -8.01 -32.87
C ASP A 45 4.36 -8.20 -34.34
N GLY A 46 3.53 -7.71 -35.28
CA GLY A 46 3.75 -7.87 -36.72
C GLY A 46 3.75 -9.32 -37.20
N GLY A 47 3.23 -10.27 -36.41
CA GLY A 47 3.24 -11.70 -36.73
C GLY A 47 4.52 -12.43 -36.31
N SER A 48 5.34 -11.83 -35.43
CA SER A 48 6.56 -12.46 -34.91
C SER A 48 6.24 -13.51 -33.84
N GLU A 49 6.25 -14.78 -34.22
CA GLU A 49 6.00 -15.90 -33.30
C GLU A 49 6.91 -15.87 -32.06
N VAL A 50 8.15 -15.41 -32.19
CA VAL A 50 9.09 -15.29 -31.08
C VAL A 50 8.61 -14.25 -30.05
N LEU A 51 8.15 -13.08 -30.50
CA LEU A 51 7.65 -12.02 -29.62
C LEU A 51 6.33 -12.43 -28.96
N THR A 52 5.43 -13.08 -29.69
CA THR A 52 4.23 -13.71 -29.12
C THR A 52 4.60 -14.71 -28.01
N ASN A 53 5.55 -15.61 -28.25
CA ASN A 53 5.93 -16.63 -27.28
C ASN A 53 6.58 -16.03 -26.02
N ILE A 54 7.44 -15.02 -26.17
CA ILE A 54 8.05 -14.30 -25.03
C ILE A 54 6.95 -13.62 -24.20
N SER A 55 6.01 -12.94 -24.89
CA SER A 55 4.87 -12.29 -24.26
C SER A 55 4.00 -13.27 -23.47
N LEU A 56 3.65 -14.41 -24.08
CA LEU A 56 2.87 -15.47 -23.44
C LEU A 56 3.61 -16.07 -22.23
N TYR A 57 4.92 -16.26 -22.33
CA TYR A 57 5.75 -16.72 -21.21
C TYR A 57 5.75 -15.70 -20.05
N ALA A 58 5.86 -14.41 -20.33
CA ALA A 58 5.79 -13.36 -19.32
C ALA A 58 4.42 -13.34 -18.61
N ILE A 59 3.33 -13.50 -19.37
CA ILE A 59 1.96 -13.58 -18.82
C ILE A 59 1.78 -14.82 -17.96
N ALA A 60 2.25 -15.99 -18.42
CA ALA A 60 2.17 -17.22 -17.66
C ALA A 60 2.88 -17.07 -16.30
N ASN A 61 4.08 -16.47 -16.28
CA ASN A 61 4.79 -16.18 -15.02
C ASN A 61 4.04 -15.17 -14.13
N GLN A 62 3.41 -14.15 -14.72
CA GLN A 62 2.54 -13.24 -13.98
C GLN A 62 1.36 -13.99 -13.35
N TRP A 63 0.77 -14.95 -14.07
CA TRP A 63 -0.34 -15.76 -13.58
C TRP A 63 0.08 -16.73 -12.47
N LEU A 64 1.26 -17.35 -12.58
CA LEU A 64 1.82 -18.18 -11.50
C LEU A 64 2.04 -17.37 -10.21
N SER A 65 2.29 -16.07 -10.36
CA SER A 65 2.41 -15.15 -9.22
C SER A 65 1.09 -14.87 -8.50
N PHE A 66 -0.07 -15.33 -8.99
CA PHE A 66 -1.36 -15.16 -8.27
C PHE A 66 -1.35 -15.86 -6.90
N SER A 67 -0.56 -16.93 -6.74
CA SER A 67 -0.34 -17.56 -5.44
C SER A 67 0.18 -16.56 -4.38
N ARG A 68 0.98 -15.57 -4.81
CA ARG A 68 1.52 -14.51 -3.95
C ARG A 68 0.51 -13.42 -3.61
N GLN A 69 -0.65 -13.36 -4.30
CA GLN A 69 -1.70 -12.39 -3.97
C GLN A 69 -2.22 -12.59 -2.54
N ILE A 70 -2.16 -13.82 -2.01
CA ILE A 70 -2.52 -14.11 -0.62
C ILE A 70 -1.54 -13.42 0.34
N GLU A 71 -0.24 -13.45 0.04
CA GLU A 71 0.76 -12.75 0.84
C GLU A 71 0.54 -11.24 0.81
N PHE A 72 0.28 -10.67 -0.37
CA PHE A 72 -0.05 -9.25 -0.51
C PHE A 72 -1.35 -8.87 0.22
N ALA A 73 -2.37 -9.73 0.17
CA ALA A 73 -3.60 -9.53 0.91
C ALA A 73 -3.32 -9.49 2.42
N HIS A 74 -2.53 -10.43 2.95
CA HIS A 74 -2.12 -10.41 4.35
C HIS A 74 -1.30 -9.16 4.69
N MET A 75 -0.39 -8.72 3.82
CA MET A 75 0.37 -7.48 4.02
C MET A 75 -0.56 -6.26 4.08
N LYS A 76 -1.53 -6.14 3.17
CA LYS A 76 -2.53 -5.06 3.18
C LYS A 76 -3.37 -5.08 4.46
N LYS A 77 -3.85 -6.25 4.89
CA LYS A 77 -4.59 -6.37 6.15
C LYS A 77 -3.73 -6.03 7.37
N LEU A 78 -2.43 -6.34 7.36
CA LEU A 78 -1.50 -5.91 8.42
C LEU A 78 -1.37 -4.39 8.44
N VAL A 79 -1.22 -3.74 7.28
CA VAL A 79 -1.12 -2.27 7.18
C VAL A 79 -2.41 -1.60 7.67
N TRP A 80 -3.57 -2.07 7.23
CA TRP A 80 -4.87 -1.62 7.73
C TRP A 80 -4.94 -1.70 9.25
N ARG A 81 -4.51 -2.85 9.82
CA ARG A 81 -4.51 -3.03 11.28
C ARG A 81 -3.54 -2.11 12.00
N LEU A 82 -2.38 -1.82 11.43
CA LEU A 82 -1.41 -0.88 11.99
C LEU A 82 -1.95 0.56 11.99
N ARG A 83 -2.68 0.97 10.96
CA ARG A 83 -3.30 2.30 10.89
C ARG A 83 -4.32 2.54 12.00
N ARG A 84 -5.13 1.53 12.32
CA ARG A 84 -6.12 1.63 13.43
C ARG A 84 -5.50 1.82 14.81
N ASN A 85 -4.22 1.50 14.97
CA ASN A 85 -3.50 1.68 16.22
C ASN A 85 -2.74 3.03 16.30
N SER A 86 -2.93 3.91 15.32
CA SER A 86 -2.48 5.32 15.16
C SER A 86 -1.00 5.67 15.36
N SER A 87 -0.20 4.91 16.11
CA SER A 87 1.20 5.23 16.39
C SER A 87 2.18 4.73 15.31
N ASP A 88 1.82 3.66 14.58
CA ASP A 88 2.78 2.92 13.75
C ASP A 88 2.77 3.28 12.24
N CYS A 89 1.67 3.83 11.72
CA CYS A 89 1.57 4.27 10.32
C CYS A 89 2.28 5.62 10.13
N ASP A 90 2.11 6.53 11.07
CA ASP A 90 2.89 7.77 11.11
C ASP A 90 4.39 7.45 11.19
N ASP A 91 4.79 6.45 11.97
CA ASP A 91 6.17 5.92 12.03
C ASP A 91 6.68 5.23 10.75
N LEU A 92 5.81 4.89 9.80
CA LEU A 92 6.16 4.38 8.48
C LEU A 92 6.36 5.53 7.49
N VAL A 93 5.46 6.50 7.53
CA VAL A 93 5.50 7.72 6.69
C VAL A 93 6.62 8.66 7.15
N MET A 94 6.75 8.91 8.44
CA MET A 94 7.82 9.73 9.05
C MET A 94 9.20 9.09 8.96
N ALA A 95 9.29 7.76 8.99
CA ALA A 95 10.57 7.08 8.78
C ALA A 95 11.08 7.17 7.34
N ALA A 96 10.25 7.60 6.38
CA ALA A 96 10.70 7.98 5.03
C ALA A 96 11.12 9.45 4.93
N ALA A 97 10.71 10.30 5.89
CA ALA A 97 11.04 11.73 5.94
C ALA A 97 12.32 12.04 6.75
N VAL A 98 12.95 11.06 7.38
CA VAL A 98 14.13 11.25 8.24
C VAL A 98 15.20 10.24 7.89
N GLU A 99 16.22 10.71 7.16
CA GLU A 99 17.53 10.08 7.12
C GLU A 99 18.05 9.83 8.55
N GLU A 100 18.76 8.71 8.66
CA GLU A 100 19.12 7.95 9.85
C GLU A 100 19.61 8.74 11.09
N HIS A 101 18.73 9.15 12.02
CA HIS A 101 19.14 9.36 13.42
C HIS A 101 18.02 9.35 14.47
N LYS A 102 17.44 8.19 14.79
CA LYS A 102 16.71 8.02 16.07
C LYS A 102 16.61 6.57 16.54
N ARG A 103 17.75 5.87 16.63
CA ARG A 103 17.80 4.48 17.12
C ARG A 103 17.83 4.32 18.65
N LYS A 104 17.50 5.34 19.47
CA LYS A 104 17.74 5.23 20.94
C LYS A 104 16.75 5.86 21.91
N MET A 105 15.64 6.49 21.52
CA MET A 105 14.86 7.29 22.49
C MET A 105 13.36 7.00 22.64
N SER A 106 12.78 6.01 21.96
CA SER A 106 11.35 5.66 22.14
C SER A 106 11.10 4.33 22.85
N GLU A 107 12.15 3.61 23.29
CA GLU A 107 12.00 2.36 24.06
C GLU A 107 11.73 2.60 25.57
N ALA A 108 11.49 3.85 25.97
CA ALA A 108 11.30 4.25 27.36
C ALA A 108 9.83 4.29 27.83
N THR A 109 8.86 4.01 26.94
CA THR A 109 7.43 3.92 27.32
C THR A 109 6.87 2.52 27.05
N LEU A 110 7.71 1.50 27.20
CA LEU A 110 7.22 0.12 27.27
C LEU A 110 6.52 -0.05 28.61
N THR A 111 5.21 -0.27 28.55
CA THR A 111 4.49 -1.00 29.59
C THR A 111 5.38 -2.16 30.06
N ARG A 112 5.61 -2.26 31.37
CA ARG A 112 6.46 -3.29 31.99
C ARG A 112 5.79 -4.66 31.93
N ASP A 113 5.39 -5.09 30.73
CA ASP A 113 4.94 -6.45 30.49
C ASP A 113 6.10 -7.38 30.84
N THR A 114 5.94 -8.05 31.98
CA THR A 114 6.91 -9.00 32.52
C THR A 114 6.77 -10.36 31.88
N THR A 115 5.72 -10.62 31.10
CA THR A 115 5.46 -11.92 30.49
C THR A 115 5.17 -11.83 28.99
N CYS A 116 5.50 -12.88 28.26
CA CYS A 116 5.18 -13.00 26.84
C CYS A 116 3.66 -13.14 26.65
N ARG A 117 3.07 -12.33 25.77
CA ARG A 117 1.63 -12.41 25.42
C ARG A 117 1.18 -13.81 25.00
N VAL A 118 2.04 -14.54 24.28
CA VAL A 118 1.68 -15.82 23.67
C VAL A 118 1.92 -16.98 24.62
N CYS A 119 3.17 -17.20 25.04
CA CYS A 119 3.53 -18.35 25.86
C CYS A 119 3.53 -18.07 27.38
N ARG A 120 3.17 -16.86 27.81
CA ARG A 120 3.17 -16.42 29.22
C ARG A 120 4.52 -16.54 29.95
N LYS A 121 5.61 -16.87 29.25
CA LYS A 121 6.97 -16.90 29.82
C LYS A 121 7.31 -15.54 30.44
N THR A 122 7.69 -15.54 31.71
CA THR A 122 8.26 -14.36 32.38
C THR A 122 9.63 -14.03 31.81
N PHE A 123 9.86 -12.76 31.51
CA PHE A 123 11.13 -12.25 31.05
C PHE A 123 12.05 -11.97 32.24
N GLY A 124 13.19 -12.66 32.30
CA GLY A 124 14.29 -12.30 33.19
C GLY A 124 15.04 -11.06 32.69
N PHE A 125 16.01 -10.59 33.48
CA PHE A 125 16.83 -9.40 33.16
C PHE A 125 17.60 -9.52 31.84
N LEU A 126 17.98 -10.75 31.44
CA LEU A 126 18.72 -11.02 30.20
C LEU A 126 17.83 -11.48 29.04
N ASP A 127 16.52 -11.67 29.29
CA ASP A 127 15.62 -12.15 28.25
C ASP A 127 15.34 -11.04 27.23
N ARG A 128 15.66 -11.32 25.97
CA ARG A 128 15.29 -10.43 24.86
C ARG A 128 13.79 -10.50 24.64
N LYS A 129 13.12 -9.34 24.65
CA LYS A 129 11.72 -9.20 24.26
C LYS A 129 11.57 -8.14 23.18
N THR A 130 10.48 -8.22 22.42
CA THR A 130 10.09 -7.22 21.43
C THR A 130 8.60 -6.98 21.53
N THR A 131 8.13 -5.83 21.09
CA THR A 131 6.70 -5.49 21.12
C THR A 131 6.00 -5.92 19.84
N CYS A 132 4.81 -6.52 19.97
CA CYS A 132 3.92 -6.75 18.84
C CYS A 132 3.38 -5.41 18.33
N LYS A 133 3.59 -5.10 17.06
CA LYS A 133 3.13 -3.84 16.44
C LYS A 133 1.60 -3.75 16.27
N SER A 134 0.90 -4.87 16.41
CA SER A 134 -0.57 -4.91 16.30
C SER A 134 -1.32 -4.87 17.63
N CYS A 135 -0.73 -5.33 18.74
CA CYS A 135 -1.42 -5.36 20.05
C CYS A 135 -0.60 -4.75 21.18
N GLU A 136 0.57 -4.18 20.85
CA GLU A 136 1.48 -3.45 21.72
C GLU A 136 2.00 -4.22 22.96
N GLN A 137 1.78 -5.53 23.00
CA GLN A 137 2.22 -6.39 24.10
C GLN A 137 3.59 -7.02 23.84
N ALA A 138 4.29 -7.37 24.92
CA ALA A 138 5.60 -7.99 24.84
C ALA A 138 5.56 -9.44 24.32
N VAL A 139 6.51 -9.77 23.44
CA VAL A 139 6.62 -11.09 22.77
C VAL A 139 8.05 -11.59 22.83
N CYS A 140 8.23 -12.85 23.19
CA CYS A 140 9.54 -13.50 23.21
C CYS A 140 10.02 -13.84 21.78
N PRO A 141 11.32 -14.16 21.59
CA PRO A 141 11.86 -14.45 20.26
C PRO A 141 11.26 -15.67 19.57
N ARG A 142 10.68 -16.61 20.33
CA ARG A 142 10.00 -17.80 19.80
C ARG A 142 8.57 -17.53 19.34
N CYS A 143 7.89 -16.58 19.97
CA CYS A 143 6.47 -16.28 19.70
C CYS A 143 6.28 -15.11 18.74
N ARG A 144 7.37 -14.45 18.36
CA ARG A 144 7.34 -13.33 17.43
C ARG A 144 7.44 -13.82 15.99
N VAL A 145 6.69 -13.17 15.11
CA VAL A 145 6.70 -13.38 13.67
C VAL A 145 7.11 -12.05 13.03
N LYS A 146 8.12 -12.08 12.17
CA LYS A 146 8.51 -10.91 11.39
C LYS A 146 7.77 -10.94 10.06
N LYS A 147 7.12 -9.83 9.68
CA LYS A 147 6.46 -9.66 8.39
C LYS A 147 6.91 -8.37 7.73
N LEU A 148 7.02 -8.40 6.41
CA LEU A 148 7.17 -7.19 5.61
C LEU A 148 5.81 -6.49 5.54
N VAL A 149 5.79 -5.17 5.70
CA VAL A 149 4.63 -4.34 5.40
C VAL A 149 5.04 -3.28 4.39
N CYS A 150 4.14 -2.93 3.47
CA CYS A 150 4.39 -1.93 2.44
C CYS A 150 3.30 -0.86 2.48
N VAL A 151 3.68 0.40 2.51
CA VAL A 151 2.77 1.55 2.50
C VAL A 151 3.15 2.47 1.36
N LEU A 152 2.18 3.06 0.68
CA LEU A 152 2.44 4.07 -0.34
C LEU A 152 2.84 5.39 0.34
N ALA A 153 3.93 5.99 -0.10
CA ALA A 153 4.36 7.29 0.38
C ALA A 153 3.34 8.39 0.00
N PRO A 154 3.39 9.56 0.66
CA PRO A 154 2.49 10.68 0.34
C PRO A 154 2.55 11.13 -1.13
N ASP A 155 3.66 10.89 -1.83
CA ASP A 155 3.84 11.18 -3.25
C ASP A 155 3.01 10.28 -4.19
N GLN A 156 2.31 9.28 -3.65
CA GLN A 156 1.47 8.30 -4.37
C GLN A 156 2.23 7.46 -5.41
N ARG A 157 3.57 7.44 -5.36
CA ARG A 157 4.42 6.78 -6.37
C ARG A 157 5.45 5.86 -5.73
N THR A 158 5.93 6.21 -4.55
CA THR A 158 6.99 5.47 -3.87
C THR A 158 6.39 4.46 -2.90
N LEU A 159 6.78 3.19 -3.01
CA LEU A 159 6.41 2.16 -2.05
C LEU A 159 7.45 2.09 -0.92
N LEU A 160 6.99 2.32 0.30
CA LEU A 160 7.79 2.24 1.51
C LEU A 160 7.66 0.86 2.14
N GLU A 161 8.76 0.11 2.20
CA GLU A 161 8.78 -1.23 2.77
C GLU A 161 9.44 -1.25 4.14
N LYS A 162 8.85 -1.95 5.12
CA LYS A 162 9.46 -2.09 6.45
C LYS A 162 9.16 -3.45 7.07
N LYS A 163 10.17 -4.06 7.68
CA LYS A 163 9.98 -5.28 8.48
C LYS A 163 9.42 -4.91 9.86
N ARG A 164 8.31 -5.54 10.23
CA ARG A 164 7.60 -5.35 11.52
C ARG A 164 7.49 -6.67 12.26
N THR A 165 7.34 -6.57 13.58
CA THR A 165 7.24 -7.73 14.47
C THR A 165 5.84 -7.84 15.03
N PHE A 166 5.26 -9.04 14.95
CA PHE A 166 3.90 -9.35 15.42
C PHE A 166 3.92 -10.62 16.28
N CYS A 167 2.93 -10.80 17.15
CA CYS A 167 2.70 -12.08 17.82
C CYS A 167 1.90 -13.03 16.90
N SER A 168 2.04 -14.34 17.09
CA SER A 168 1.29 -15.33 16.29
C SER A 168 -0.24 -15.18 16.36
N PRO A 169 -0.87 -14.83 17.50
CA PRO A 169 -2.32 -14.57 17.53
C PRO A 169 -2.75 -13.41 16.61
N CYS A 170 -2.04 -12.28 16.63
CA CYS A 170 -2.37 -11.15 15.75
C CYS A 170 -2.21 -11.51 14.27
N ILE A 171 -1.21 -12.32 13.91
CA ILE A 171 -1.06 -12.82 12.54
C ILE A 171 -2.25 -13.70 12.13
N ALA A 172 -2.69 -14.61 13.01
CA ALA A 172 -3.82 -15.49 12.73
C ALA A 172 -5.14 -14.72 12.59
N GLU A 173 -5.37 -13.75 13.46
CA GLU A 173 -6.55 -12.88 13.41
C GLU A 173 -6.56 -12.03 12.13
N VAL A 174 -5.42 -11.46 11.74
CA VAL A 174 -5.31 -10.72 10.47
C VAL A 174 -5.58 -11.61 9.27
N ALA A 175 -5.04 -12.84 9.26
CA ALA A 175 -5.27 -13.79 8.17
C ALA A 175 -6.77 -14.11 8.00
N THR A 176 -7.50 -14.22 9.11
CA THR A 176 -8.92 -14.59 9.16
C THR A 176 -9.89 -13.43 9.15
N SER A 177 -9.40 -12.17 9.19
CA SER A 177 -10.25 -10.98 9.13
C SER A 177 -10.99 -10.88 7.79
N ASP A 178 -12.21 -10.35 7.81
CA ASP A 178 -13.03 -10.21 6.60
C ASP A 178 -12.40 -9.19 5.63
N ALA A 179 -11.99 -9.66 4.45
CA ALA A 179 -11.35 -8.83 3.45
C ALA A 179 -12.30 -7.79 2.83
N ARG A 180 -13.61 -8.07 2.76
CA ARG A 180 -14.62 -7.13 2.25
C ARG A 180 -14.79 -5.96 3.19
N VAL A 181 -14.93 -6.23 4.49
CA VAL A 181 -15.06 -5.18 5.51
C VAL A 181 -13.83 -4.27 5.49
N ILE A 182 -12.63 -4.85 5.50
CA ILE A 182 -11.38 -4.09 5.43
C ILE A 182 -11.32 -3.23 4.15
N ALA A 183 -11.69 -3.80 3.00
CA ALA A 183 -11.69 -3.04 1.73
C ALA A 183 -12.70 -1.88 1.76
N GLN A 184 -13.87 -2.06 2.37
CA GLN A 184 -14.86 -0.99 2.53
C GLN A 184 -14.33 0.14 3.43
N GLU A 185 -13.73 -0.20 4.57
CA GLU A 185 -13.12 0.79 5.47
C GLU A 185 -11.97 1.55 4.78
N GLU A 186 -11.09 0.87 4.05
CA GLU A 186 -9.98 1.50 3.32
C GLU A 186 -10.47 2.47 2.22
N LEU A 187 -11.57 2.14 1.54
CA LEU A 187 -12.17 3.03 0.55
C LEU A 187 -12.77 4.30 1.17
N GLN A 188 -13.31 4.20 2.39
CA GLN A 188 -13.83 5.37 3.13
C GLN A 188 -12.69 6.31 3.51
N VAL A 189 -11.59 5.78 4.08
CA VAL A 189 -10.40 6.58 4.43
C VAL A 189 -9.84 7.32 3.20
N GLN A 190 -9.75 6.65 2.05
CA GLN A 190 -9.27 7.30 0.81
C GLN A 190 -10.20 8.42 0.32
N GLN A 191 -11.50 8.32 0.56
CA GLN A 191 -12.45 9.37 0.22
C GLN A 191 -12.27 10.57 1.15
N ASP A 192 -12.11 10.33 2.46
CA ASP A 192 -11.88 11.36 3.45
C ASP A 192 -10.56 12.12 3.19
N ASP A 193 -9.46 11.42 2.92
CA ASP A 193 -8.16 12.02 2.55
C ASP A 193 -8.26 12.89 1.27
N LYS A 194 -9.07 12.45 0.30
CA LYS A 194 -9.29 13.18 -0.94
C LYS A 194 -10.14 14.43 -0.72
N VAL A 195 -11.14 14.37 0.16
CA VAL A 195 -11.94 15.53 0.54
C VAL A 195 -11.07 16.53 1.31
N GLU A 196 -10.26 16.08 2.27
CA GLU A 196 -9.37 16.95 3.04
C GLU A 196 -8.32 17.62 2.15
N SER A 197 -7.66 16.88 1.25
CA SER A 197 -6.70 17.48 0.29
C SER A 197 -7.36 18.46 -0.69
N MET A 198 -8.61 18.25 -1.10
CA MET A 198 -9.36 19.21 -1.91
C MET A 198 -9.74 20.47 -1.13
N LEU A 199 -10.06 20.33 0.16
CA LEU A 199 -10.34 21.46 1.06
C LEU A 199 -9.07 22.27 1.35
N ASP A 200 -7.93 21.62 1.57
CA ASP A 200 -6.64 22.28 1.77
C ASP A 200 -6.16 23.00 0.51
N ALA A 201 -6.27 22.38 -0.67
CA ALA A 201 -5.98 23.05 -1.94
C ALA A 201 -6.92 24.26 -2.17
N GLY A 202 -8.19 24.14 -1.77
CA GLY A 202 -9.14 25.25 -1.77
C GLY A 202 -8.75 26.37 -0.80
N GLY A 203 -8.28 26.02 0.41
CA GLY A 203 -7.78 26.95 1.41
C GLY A 203 -6.52 27.70 0.96
N GLU A 204 -5.58 27.00 0.33
CA GLU A 204 -4.38 27.60 -0.27
C GLU A 204 -4.73 28.52 -1.44
N LEU A 205 -5.65 28.12 -2.32
CA LEU A 205 -6.14 28.96 -3.42
C LEU A 205 -6.83 30.23 -2.90
N VAL A 206 -7.65 30.11 -1.84
CA VAL A 206 -8.31 31.26 -1.19
C VAL A 206 -7.29 32.15 -0.48
N ALA A 207 -6.27 31.59 0.15
CA ALA A 207 -5.18 32.35 0.78
C ALA A 207 -4.32 33.07 -0.28
N LEU A 208 -4.03 32.44 -1.41
CA LEU A 208 -3.30 33.02 -2.54
C LEU A 208 -4.11 34.13 -3.21
N ALA A 209 -5.43 33.95 -3.35
CA ALA A 209 -6.34 34.95 -3.86
C ALA A 209 -6.43 36.17 -2.93
N ARG A 210 -6.51 35.97 -1.60
CA ARG A 210 -6.47 37.06 -0.61
C ARG A 210 -5.16 37.84 -0.62
N ARG A 211 -4.03 37.18 -0.91
CA ARG A 211 -2.72 37.85 -1.09
C ARG A 211 -2.61 38.62 -2.40
N ARG A 212 -3.35 38.22 -3.45
CA ARG A 212 -3.36 38.90 -4.76
C ARG A 212 -4.36 40.07 -4.82
N THR A 213 -5.38 40.11 -3.97
CA THR A 213 -6.39 41.18 -3.96
C THR A 213 -5.93 42.52 -3.35
N THR A 214 -4.68 42.65 -2.89
CA THR A 214 -4.16 43.92 -2.30
C THR A 214 -3.39 44.81 -3.26
N SER A 215 -3.33 44.51 -4.56
CA SER A 215 -2.80 45.46 -5.55
C SER A 215 -3.53 45.32 -6.88
N TRP A 216 -4.55 46.14 -7.07
CA TRP A 216 -5.10 46.42 -8.39
C TRP A 216 -4.25 47.52 -9.03
N MET A 217 -3.55 47.19 -10.11
CA MET A 217 -3.17 48.19 -11.11
C MET A 217 -3.55 47.66 -12.48
N ALA A 218 -4.52 48.34 -13.10
CA ALA A 218 -4.90 48.17 -14.49
C ALA A 218 -3.89 48.90 -15.38
N THR A 219 -3.45 48.27 -16.46
CA THR A 219 -2.76 48.97 -17.55
C THR A 219 -3.32 48.50 -18.89
N SER A 220 -3.91 49.47 -19.58
CA SER A 220 -4.22 49.45 -21.01
C SER A 220 -2.93 49.51 -21.83
N ALA A 221 -2.85 48.75 -22.92
CA ALA A 221 -1.90 49.02 -23.99
C ALA A 221 -2.58 48.87 -25.36
N SER A 222 -2.43 49.92 -26.16
CA SER A 222 -2.84 50.03 -27.57
C SER A 222 -1.64 49.69 -28.45
N TYR A 223 -1.87 49.08 -29.61
CA TYR A 223 -0.86 48.91 -30.65
C TYR A 223 -1.32 49.57 -31.95
N ARG A 224 -0.46 50.42 -32.53
CA ARG A 224 -0.61 50.97 -33.88
C ARG A 224 0.04 50.04 -34.91
N SER A 225 -0.60 50.04 -36.07
CA SER A 225 -0.41 49.28 -37.32
C SER A 225 1.02 49.16 -37.81
#